data_AF-A0A7L4RRZ3-F1
#
_entry.id   AF-A0A7L4RRZ3-F1
#
_cell.length_a   1.000
_cell.length_b   1.000
_cell.length_c   1.000
_cell.angle_alpha   90.00
_cell.angle_beta   90.00
_cell.angle_gamma   90.00
#
_symmetry.space_group_name_H-M   'P 1'
#
loop_
_entity.id
_entity.type
_entity.pdbx_description
1 polymer ?
#
loop_
_entity_poly.entity_id
_entity_poly.type
_entity_poly.pdbx_seq_one_letter_code
_entity_poly.pdbx_strand_id
1 'polypeptide(L)'
;MWEVKKDSVDKLIAAGKRLDGRAFDEYRPISLENAYVNKAEGSTLVHLGNTKILAGIKMDVMTPYPDTPDEGVLSTNVELGPICDPMFYSGPPTPDSIELARVVDRGVRESKMIDT
;
A
#
# COMPACT_ATOMS: atom_id res chain seq x y z
N MET A 1 19.29 0.58 23.42
CA MET A 1 18.20 1.52 23.03
C MET A 1 16.98 0.79 22.47
N TRP A 2 17.14 -0.19 21.58
CA TRP A 2 16.03 -1.04 21.10
C TRP A 2 15.33 -1.83 22.22
N GLU A 3 16.10 -2.44 23.12
CA GLU A 3 15.55 -3.22 24.25
C GLU A 3 14.68 -2.38 25.19
N VAL A 4 15.06 -1.12 25.44
CA VAL A 4 14.28 -0.17 26.25
C VAL A 4 12.95 0.18 25.58
N LYS A 5 12.96 0.36 24.25
CA LYS A 5 11.72 0.62 23.49
C LYS A 5 10.80 -0.60 23.53
N LYS A 6 11.35 -1.80 23.36
CA LYS A 6 10.57 -3.04 23.41
C LYS A 6 9.90 -3.24 24.78
N ASP A 7 10.66 -3.14 25.87
CA ASP A 7 10.11 -3.27 27.23
C ASP A 7 9.00 -2.24 27.52
N SER A 8 9.15 -1.02 27.00
CA SER A 8 8.13 0.03 27.13
C SER A 8 6.84 -0.33 26.38
N VAL A 9 6.95 -0.89 25.18
CA VAL A 9 5.80 -1.33 24.38
C VAL A 9 5.11 -2.52 25.04
N ASP A 10 5.88 -3.50 25.53
CA ASP A 10 5.33 -4.70 26.18
C ASP A 10 4.49 -4.35 27.42
N LYS A 11 4.97 -3.39 28.24
CA LYS A 11 4.22 -2.86 29.39
C LYS A 11 2.91 -2.17 29.00
N LEU A 12 2.91 -1.40 27.90
CA LEU A 12 1.71 -0.72 27.42
C LEU A 12 0.67 -1.72 26.90
N ILE A 13 1.12 -2.73 26.15
CA ILE A 13 0.24 -3.81 25.66
C ILE A 13 -0.40 -4.55 26.84
N ALA A 14 0.37 -4.89 27.88
CA ALA A 14 -0.15 -5.53 29.09
C ALA A 14 -1.18 -4.65 29.83
N ALA A 15 -1.05 -3.33 29.74
CA ALA A 15 -1.99 -2.36 30.29
C ALA A 15 -3.19 -2.06 29.37
N GLY A 16 -3.32 -2.75 28.23
CA GLY A 16 -4.40 -2.53 27.27
C GLY A 16 -4.29 -1.20 26.52
N LYS A 17 -3.08 -0.65 26.39
CA LYS A 17 -2.83 0.68 25.81
C LYS A 17 -1.86 0.62 24.65
N ARG A 18 -1.97 1.59 23.76
CA ARG A 18 -1.02 1.86 22.67
C ARG A 18 -0.23 3.12 22.99
N LEU A 19 0.92 3.29 22.33
CA LEU A 19 1.79 4.47 22.48
C LEU A 19 1.08 5.79 22.14
N ASP A 20 0.14 5.75 21.19
CA ASP A 20 -0.61 6.90 20.71
C ASP A 20 -2.03 6.98 21.30
N GLY A 21 -2.33 6.17 22.33
CA GLY A 21 -3.58 6.23 23.09
C GLY A 21 -4.81 5.62 22.40
N ARG A 22 -4.68 5.14 21.16
CA ARG A 22 -5.78 4.52 20.40
C ARG A 22 -6.20 3.18 20.99
N ALA A 23 -7.44 2.77 20.73
CA ALA A 23 -7.88 1.40 21.01
C ALA A 23 -7.18 0.38 20.09
N PHE A 24 -7.23 -0.91 20.40
CA PHE A 24 -6.52 -1.94 19.62
C PHE A 24 -7.13 -2.19 18.23
N ASP A 25 -8.44 -1.98 18.09
CA ASP A 25 -9.22 -2.06 16.86
C ASP A 25 -9.32 -0.73 16.10
N GLU A 26 -8.81 0.36 16.69
CA GLU A 26 -8.85 1.68 16.09
C GLU A 26 -7.69 1.88 15.08
N TYR A 27 -8.04 2.34 13.87
CA TYR A 27 -7.07 2.73 12.84
C TYR A 27 -6.36 4.05 13.18
N ARG A 28 -5.24 4.33 12.50
CA ARG A 28 -4.65 5.69 12.55
C ARG A 28 -5.58 6.61 11.76
N PRO A 29 -5.59 7.93 12.00
CA PRO A 29 -6.39 8.85 11.19
C PRO A 29 -6.14 8.65 9.69
N ILE A 30 -7.22 8.51 8.92
CA ILE A 30 -7.17 8.31 7.47
C ILE A 30 -7.67 9.56 6.76
N SER A 31 -6.90 10.06 5.80
CA SER A 31 -7.36 11.12 4.88
C SER A 31 -6.96 10.80 3.43
N LEU A 32 -7.74 11.33 2.49
CA LEU A 32 -7.60 11.07 1.06
C LEU A 32 -7.59 12.40 0.30
N GLU A 33 -6.66 12.53 -0.63
CA GLU A 33 -6.61 13.60 -1.61
C GLU A 33 -6.73 12.97 -3.00
N ASN A 34 -7.95 13.03 -3.56
CA ASN A 34 -8.24 12.46 -4.88
C ASN A 34 -7.74 13.36 -6.00
N ALA A 35 -7.50 12.77 -7.17
CA ALA A 35 -6.95 13.43 -8.36
C ALA A 35 -5.61 14.16 -8.09
N TYR A 36 -4.77 13.60 -7.22
CA TYR A 36 -3.49 14.21 -6.83
C TYR A 36 -2.50 14.35 -8.00
N VAL A 37 -2.50 13.37 -8.92
CA VAL A 37 -1.68 13.37 -10.13
C VAL A 37 -2.55 13.65 -11.36
N ASN A 38 -2.48 14.89 -11.85
CA ASN A 38 -3.30 15.35 -12.98
C ASN A 38 -3.13 14.56 -14.29
N LYS A 39 -1.98 13.87 -14.45
CA LYS A 39 -1.68 13.09 -15.66
C LYS A 39 -2.12 11.63 -15.60
N ALA A 40 -2.55 11.15 -14.43
CA ALA A 40 -3.07 9.80 -14.27
C ALA A 40 -4.58 9.81 -14.53
N GLU A 41 -5.13 8.74 -15.12
CA GLU A 41 -6.58 8.62 -15.34
C GLU A 41 -7.34 8.50 -14.01
N GLY A 42 -6.69 7.94 -12.99
CA GLY A 42 -7.11 7.99 -11.60
C GLY A 42 -5.91 8.12 -10.68
N SER A 43 -6.02 8.90 -9.60
CA SER A 43 -4.99 8.92 -8.56
C SER A 43 -5.54 9.40 -7.24
N THR A 44 -4.93 8.92 -6.15
CA THR A 44 -5.25 9.36 -4.79
C THR A 44 -3.99 9.32 -3.94
N LEU A 45 -3.73 10.41 -3.20
CA LEU A 45 -2.78 10.41 -2.10
C LEU A 45 -3.52 10.07 -0.80
N VAL A 46 -3.11 8.97 -0.17
CA VAL A 46 -3.66 8.44 1.07
C VAL A 46 -2.71 8.76 2.22
N HIS A 47 -3.25 9.28 3.31
CA HIS A 47 -2.53 9.40 4.58
C HIS A 47 -3.15 8.45 5.60
N LEU A 48 -2.34 7.59 6.22
CA LEU A 48 -2.70 6.72 7.35
C LEU A 48 -1.79 7.09 8.53
N GLY A 49 -2.20 8.09 9.30
CA GLY A 49 -1.32 8.80 10.21
C GLY A 49 -0.12 9.38 9.47
N ASN A 50 1.09 8.97 9.85
CA ASN A 50 2.34 9.42 9.21
C ASN A 50 2.71 8.62 7.95
N THR A 51 2.00 7.54 7.64
CA THR A 51 2.24 6.75 6.43
C THR A 51 1.54 7.43 5.26
N LYS A 52 2.27 7.75 4.19
CA LYS A 52 1.73 8.34 2.95
C LYS A 52 1.88 7.35 1.79
N ILE A 53 0.82 7.19 1.02
CA ILE A 53 0.79 6.28 -0.14
C ILE A 53 0.18 7.04 -1.30
N LEU A 54 0.88 7.08 -2.44
CA LEU A 54 0.33 7.62 -3.68
C LEU A 54 -0.01 6.46 -4.60
N ALA A 55 -1.29 6.30 -4.91
CA ALA A 55 -1.76 5.36 -5.92
C ALA A 55 -2.14 6.11 -7.19
N GLY A 56 -1.77 5.56 -8.35
CA GLY A 56 -2.11 6.09 -9.66
C GLY A 56 -2.48 4.96 -10.61
N ILE A 57 -3.48 5.20 -11.45
CA ILE A 57 -3.95 4.29 -12.49
C ILE A 57 -3.50 4.86 -13.83
N LYS A 58 -2.91 3.98 -14.64
CA LYS A 58 -2.67 4.20 -16.06
C LYS A 58 -3.36 3.12 -16.87
N MET A 59 -4.04 3.53 -17.93
CA MET A 59 -4.70 2.63 -18.88
C MET A 59 -4.08 2.79 -20.26
N ASP A 60 -3.89 1.68 -20.95
CA ASP A 60 -3.44 1.64 -22.34
C ASP A 60 -4.14 0.50 -23.09
N VAL A 61 -4.21 0.61 -24.41
CA VAL A 61 -4.78 -0.43 -25.27
C VAL A 61 -3.67 -1.41 -25.63
N MET A 62 -3.86 -2.67 -25.27
CA MET A 62 -2.92 -3.74 -25.58
C MET A 62 -3.62 -4.98 -26.12
N THR A 63 -2.86 -5.83 -26.82
CA THR A 63 -3.34 -7.17 -27.18
C THR A 63 -3.47 -8.01 -25.91
N PRO A 64 -4.64 -8.65 -25.67
CA PRO A 64 -4.83 -9.51 -24.51
C PRO A 64 -3.94 -10.75 -24.58
N TYR A 65 -3.82 -11.46 -23.46
CA TYR A 65 -3.06 -12.71 -23.45
C TYR A 65 -3.81 -13.82 -24.22
N PRO A 66 -3.10 -14.74 -24.90
CA PRO A 66 -3.75 -15.78 -25.71
C PRO A 66 -4.68 -16.72 -24.93
N ASP A 67 -4.47 -16.87 -23.62
CA ASP A 67 -5.28 -17.67 -22.71
C ASP A 67 -6.53 -16.94 -22.20
N THR A 68 -6.55 -15.61 -22.27
CA THR A 68 -7.65 -14.75 -21.80
C THR A 68 -7.99 -13.66 -22.84
N PRO A 69 -8.45 -14.03 -24.05
CA PRO A 69 -8.61 -13.10 -25.16
C PRO A 69 -9.77 -12.10 -24.99
N ASP A 70 -10.72 -12.40 -24.12
CA ASP A 70 -11.90 -11.57 -23.85
C ASP A 70 -11.77 -10.76 -22.54
N GLU A 71 -10.60 -10.81 -21.88
CA GLU A 71 -10.33 -10.11 -20.61
C GLU A 71 -9.23 -9.05 -20.78
N GLY A 72 -9.35 -7.97 -20.03
CA GLY A 72 -8.33 -6.95 -19.85
C GLY A 72 -7.22 -7.37 -18.90
N VAL A 73 -6.09 -6.67 -18.99
CA VAL A 73 -4.93 -6.93 -18.12
C VAL A 73 -4.91 -5.93 -16.96
N LEU A 74 -5.06 -6.45 -15.74
CA LEU A 74 -4.75 -5.72 -14.52
C LEU A 74 -3.32 -6.07 -14.07
N SER A 75 -2.51 -5.05 -13.80
CA SER A 75 -1.19 -5.23 -13.20
C SER A 75 -0.99 -4.24 -12.06
N THR A 76 -0.58 -4.76 -10.91
CA THR A 76 -0.30 -3.96 -9.71
C THR A 76 1.21 -3.91 -9.48
N ASN A 77 1.75 -2.71 -9.29
CA ASN A 77 3.15 -2.50 -8.88
C ASN A 77 3.21 -1.64 -7.62
N VAL A 78 4.20 -1.89 -6.78
CA VAL A 78 4.49 -1.10 -5.58
C VAL A 78 5.97 -0.76 -5.59
N GLU A 79 6.29 0.52 -5.41
CA GLU A 79 7.68 0.99 -5.32
C GLU A 79 7.95 1.52 -3.91
N LEU A 80 9.04 1.02 -3.32
CA LEU A 80 9.56 1.46 -2.04
C LEU A 80 10.90 2.15 -2.28
N GLY A 81 10.84 3.43 -2.64
CA GLY A 81 12.02 4.23 -2.96
C GLY A 81 12.63 4.94 -1.74
N PRO A 82 13.82 5.56 -1.90
CA PRO A 82 14.51 6.29 -0.82
C PRO A 82 13.72 7.46 -0.21
N ILE A 83 12.69 7.94 -0.91
CA ILE A 83 11.78 8.98 -0.40
C ILE A 83 10.86 8.46 0.71
N CYS A 84 10.64 7.15 0.77
CA CYS A 84 9.71 6.53 1.72
C CYS A 84 10.38 6.22 3.07
N ASP A 85 11.63 5.72 3.05
CA ASP A 85 12.41 5.40 4.25
C ASP A 85 13.92 5.42 3.90
N PRO A 86 14.82 5.90 4.80
CA PRO A 86 16.27 5.90 4.56
C PRO A 86 16.89 4.50 4.37
N MET A 87 16.20 3.43 4.78
CA MET A 87 16.62 2.04 4.57
C MET A 87 16.28 1.53 3.17
N PHE A 88 15.45 2.24 2.41
CA PHE A 88 15.09 1.87 1.05
C PHE A 88 16.08 2.47 0.06
N TYR A 89 16.53 1.62 -0.87
CA TYR A 89 17.48 1.98 -1.91
C TYR A 89 16.82 1.86 -3.27
N SER A 90 17.29 2.66 -4.22
CA SER A 90 16.88 2.54 -5.62
C SER A 90 17.38 1.21 -6.18
N GLY A 91 16.52 0.51 -6.92
CA GLY A 91 16.85 -0.76 -7.54
C GLY A 91 15.60 -1.52 -7.97
N PRO A 92 15.75 -2.78 -8.38
CA PRO A 92 14.62 -3.67 -8.61
C PRO A 92 13.72 -3.79 -7.38
N PRO A 93 12.44 -4.15 -7.55
CA PRO A 93 11.52 -4.40 -6.45
C PRO A 93 12.12 -5.35 -5.41
N THR A 94 12.14 -4.93 -4.15
CA THR A 94 12.52 -5.76 -3.00
C THR A 94 11.43 -6.79 -2.70
N PRO A 95 11.73 -7.87 -1.95
CA PRO A 95 10.73 -8.85 -1.53
C PRO A 95 9.48 -8.21 -0.90
N ASP A 96 9.65 -7.21 -0.04
CA ASP A 96 8.54 -6.50 0.61
C ASP A 96 7.65 -5.77 -0.40
N SER A 97 8.25 -5.10 -1.40
CA SER A 97 7.48 -4.41 -2.44
C SER A 97 6.72 -5.40 -3.35
N ILE A 98 7.34 -6.54 -3.68
CA ILE A 98 6.71 -7.60 -4.46
C ILE A 98 5.56 -8.22 -3.68
N GLU A 99 5.74 -8.48 -2.39
CA GLU A 99 4.68 -9.01 -1.52
C GLU A 99 3.49 -8.05 -1.46
N LEU A 100 3.74 -6.76 -1.18
CA LEU A 100 2.68 -5.75 -1.13
C LEU A 100 1.92 -5.68 -2.45
N ALA A 101 2.62 -5.63 -3.58
CA ALA A 101 1.99 -5.60 -4.90
C ALA A 101 1.11 -6.84 -5.14
N ARG A 102 1.59 -8.04 -4.81
CA ARG A 102 0.84 -9.30 -5.03
C ARG A 102 -0.32 -9.50 -4.06
N VAL A 103 -0.24 -9.00 -2.84
CA VAL A 103 -1.35 -9.04 -1.89
C VAL A 103 -2.46 -8.09 -2.35
N VAL A 104 -2.10 -6.88 -2.79
CA VAL A 104 -3.07 -5.91 -3.32
C VAL A 104 -3.70 -6.42 -4.62
N ASP A 105 -2.90 -6.94 -5.56
CA ASP A 105 -3.41 -7.48 -6.84
C ASP A 105 -4.45 -8.58 -6.60
N ARG A 106 -4.13 -9.56 -5.74
CA ARG A 106 -5.08 -10.61 -5.37
C ARG A 106 -6.31 -10.06 -4.67
N GLY A 107 -6.17 -9.07 -3.80
CA GLY A 107 -7.30 -8.43 -3.12
C GLY A 107 -8.30 -7.83 -4.12
N VAL A 108 -7.80 -7.15 -5.15
CA VAL A 108 -8.65 -6.53 -6.18
C VAL A 108 -9.19 -7.56 -7.17
N ARG A 109 -8.33 -8.46 -7.67
CA ARG A 109 -8.68 -9.46 -8.69
C ARG A 109 -9.64 -10.52 -8.16
N GLU A 110 -9.32 -11.14 -7.03
CA GLU A 110 -10.12 -12.26 -6.49
C GLU A 110 -11.45 -11.80 -5.89
N SER A 111 -11.56 -10.52 -5.50
CA SER A 111 -12.82 -9.95 -5.08
C SER A 111 -13.77 -9.66 -6.24
N LYS A 112 -13.29 -9.70 -7.50
CA LYS A 112 -14.04 -9.34 -8.70
C LYS A 112 -14.66 -7.95 -8.64
N MET A 113 -14.02 -7.04 -7.91
CA MET A 113 -14.52 -5.67 -7.77
C MET A 113 -14.30 -4.82 -9.04
N ILE A 114 -13.36 -5.25 -9.88
CA ILE A 114 -13.15 -4.76 -11.24
C ILE A 114 -13.47 -5.92 -12.16
N ASP A 115 -14.40 -5.71 -13.09
CA ASP A 115 -14.64 -6.64 -14.20
C ASP A 115 -13.54 -6.39 -15.23
N THR A 116 -12.66 -7.36 -15.40
CA THR A 116 -11.51 -7.29 -16.30
C THR A 116 -11.82 -8.01 -17.59
#